data_AF-A0AAU5YLJ8-F1
#
_entry.id   AF-A0AAU5YLJ8-F1
#
_cell.length_a   1.000
_cell.length_b   1.000
_cell.length_c   1.000
_cell.angle_alpha   90.00
_cell.angle_beta   90.00
_cell.angle_gamma   90.00
#
_symmetry.space_group_name_H-M   'P 1'
#
loop_
_entity.id
_entity.type
_entity.pdbx_description
1 polymer ?
#
loop_
_entity_poly.entity_id
_entity_poly.type
_entity_poly.pdbx_seq_one_letter_code
_entity_poly.pdbx_strand_id
1 'polypeptide(L)'
;MAKQVKETVQIAGALCVQRGTRMLQAFADAITVSDHQEVDIFDPDTNEGYQRAPVTARVRKAARYYDEKKGRMPNPLLINIRKDDMDGERVVIVVDDDQAGYENAVLEGGNWIGTGRIEFTDDLSLWIYDGQHRAGGLNQLLGEQEDFEDFPVPISLTLGLDPGEEMREFYEVNTNAASVKTDLAWQLLTKMAEDNPELREMLAAEDKDWITRAYAVVDELEKLDGPWKGRFQEANRRKTRGDGVTIPKPQFARSLKPVLDMPSFKRADAATVAAVLNAYWAGIKQVMPEPFEEASDFVLQKGNGAVALHRVLPQVVEVVRSSGGRLGQPEGYAEVMSELPTLEGESVDNDGQRAIRSGADFWRVGSVASGFSGDAGRRRLSLLIQSRLPSPAESIQL
;
A
#
# COMPACT_ATOMS: atom_id res chain seq x y z
N MET A 1 -3.61 -55.96 -23.48
CA MET A 1 -3.20 -54.56 -23.25
C MET A 1 -3.38 -54.30 -21.78
N ALA A 2 -2.30 -54.13 -21.03
CA ALA A 2 -2.38 -53.77 -19.62
C ALA A 2 -2.89 -52.34 -19.53
N LYS A 3 -4.01 -52.12 -18.85
CA LYS A 3 -4.46 -50.78 -18.44
C LYS A 3 -3.33 -50.22 -17.57
N GLN A 4 -2.64 -49.21 -18.08
CA GLN A 4 -1.67 -48.44 -17.31
C GLN A 4 -2.45 -47.87 -16.11
N VAL A 5 -2.07 -48.25 -14.89
CA VAL A 5 -2.70 -47.73 -13.67
C VAL A 5 -2.33 -46.25 -13.65
N LYS A 6 -3.31 -45.37 -13.91
CA LYS A 6 -3.12 -43.93 -13.71
C LYS A 6 -2.84 -43.73 -12.22
N GLU A 7 -1.72 -43.10 -11.88
CA GLU A 7 -1.47 -42.68 -10.50
C GLU A 7 -2.60 -41.73 -10.08
N THR A 8 -3.09 -41.93 -8.86
CA THR A 8 -4.22 -41.18 -8.31
C THR A 8 -3.70 -40.26 -7.23
N VAL A 9 -3.91 -38.96 -7.41
CA VAL A 9 -3.53 -37.92 -6.46
C VAL A 9 -4.69 -37.71 -5.50
N GLN A 10 -4.39 -37.49 -4.22
CA GLN A 10 -5.41 -37.34 -3.18
C GLN A 10 -5.15 -36.11 -2.32
N ILE A 11 -6.18 -35.28 -2.15
CA ILE A 11 -6.13 -34.09 -1.30
C ILE A 11 -7.27 -34.16 -0.31
N ALA A 12 -6.94 -34.23 0.98
CA ALA A 12 -7.91 -34.28 2.07
C ALA A 12 -8.06 -32.90 2.74
N GLY A 13 -9.27 -32.59 3.22
CA GLY A 13 -9.53 -31.32 3.88
C GLY A 13 -10.99 -31.11 4.29
N ALA A 14 -11.36 -29.84 4.47
CA ALA A 14 -12.72 -29.45 4.77
C ALA A 14 -13.50 -29.29 3.46
N LEU A 15 -14.48 -30.16 3.26
CA LEU A 15 -15.41 -30.09 2.15
C LEU A 15 -16.56 -29.14 2.50
N CYS A 16 -16.97 -28.36 1.51
CA CYS A 16 -18.03 -27.38 1.63
C CYS A 16 -18.90 -27.41 0.37
N VAL A 17 -20.20 -27.20 0.56
CA VAL A 17 -21.09 -26.78 -0.51
C VAL A 17 -21.61 -25.40 -0.14
N GLN A 18 -21.38 -24.41 -1.01
CA GLN A 18 -21.87 -23.05 -0.83
C GLN A 18 -22.78 -22.71 -2.01
N ARG A 19 -24.08 -22.56 -1.75
CA ARG A 19 -25.10 -22.30 -2.78
C ARG A 19 -25.04 -23.28 -3.96
N GLY A 20 -24.82 -24.56 -3.66
CA GLY A 20 -24.65 -25.63 -4.65
C GLY A 20 -23.23 -25.80 -5.22
N THR A 21 -22.34 -24.83 -5.01
CA THR A 21 -20.95 -24.90 -5.47
C THR A 21 -20.10 -25.74 -4.51
N ARG A 22 -19.43 -26.75 -5.04
CA ARG A 22 -18.56 -27.66 -4.28
C ARG A 22 -17.18 -27.04 -4.09
N MET A 23 -16.66 -27.11 -2.88
CA MET A 23 -15.36 -26.54 -2.52
C MET A 23 -14.59 -27.46 -1.56
N LEU A 24 -13.26 -27.42 -1.62
CA LEU A 24 -12.35 -28.03 -0.64
C LEU A 24 -11.34 -26.97 -0.16
N GLN A 25 -11.25 -26.80 1.16
CA GLN A 25 -10.14 -26.08 1.81
C GLN A 25 -9.16 -27.09 2.37
N ALA A 26 -7.91 -27.05 1.92
CA ALA A 26 -6.90 -28.06 2.25
C ALA A 26 -5.47 -27.49 2.25
N PHE A 27 -4.52 -28.34 2.63
CA PHE A 27 -3.11 -28.16 2.34
C PHE A 27 -2.68 -29.27 1.38
N ALA A 28 -1.92 -28.90 0.35
CA ALA A 28 -1.23 -29.84 -0.54
C ALA A 28 0.28 -29.58 -0.43
N ASP A 29 1.09 -30.60 -0.68
CA ASP A 29 2.52 -30.43 -0.84
C ASP A 29 2.84 -29.59 -2.09
N ALA A 30 3.98 -28.90 -2.06
CA ALA A 30 4.33 -27.95 -3.11
C ALA A 30 4.60 -28.66 -4.44
N ILE A 31 5.13 -29.88 -4.42
CA ILE A 31 5.37 -30.65 -5.65
C ILE A 31 4.06 -31.02 -6.35
N THR A 32 3.05 -31.51 -5.62
CA THR A 32 1.70 -31.78 -6.17
C THR A 32 1.10 -30.51 -6.78
N VAL A 33 1.15 -29.38 -6.07
CA VAL A 33 0.65 -28.12 -6.65
C VAL A 33 1.47 -27.72 -7.88
N SER A 34 2.79 -27.91 -7.85
CA SER A 34 3.69 -27.53 -8.93
C SER A 34 3.40 -28.28 -10.22
N ASP A 35 3.25 -29.61 -10.12
CA ASP A 35 3.15 -30.53 -11.25
C ASP A 35 1.81 -30.46 -11.97
N HIS A 36 0.73 -30.07 -11.25
CA HIS A 36 -0.60 -29.99 -11.84
C HIS A 36 -1.05 -28.57 -12.17
N GLN A 37 -0.35 -27.51 -11.76
CA GLN A 37 -0.87 -26.16 -11.95
C GLN A 37 -0.94 -25.75 -13.42
N GLU A 38 -2.02 -25.03 -13.74
CA GLU A 38 -2.14 -24.29 -14.99
C GLU A 38 -2.67 -22.88 -14.71
N VAL A 39 -2.34 -21.93 -15.58
CA VAL A 39 -2.84 -20.55 -15.50
C VAL A 39 -3.40 -20.15 -16.86
N ASP A 40 -4.64 -19.69 -16.88
CA ASP A 40 -5.32 -19.28 -18.11
C ASP A 40 -4.91 -17.86 -18.54
N ILE A 41 -3.76 -17.76 -19.20
CA ILE A 41 -3.15 -16.50 -19.61
C ILE A 41 -3.86 -15.96 -20.85
N PHE A 42 -4.25 -14.69 -20.79
CA PHE A 42 -4.84 -13.96 -21.91
C PHE A 42 -3.85 -13.82 -23.06
N ASP A 43 -4.22 -14.37 -24.21
CA ASP A 43 -3.50 -14.23 -25.48
C ASP A 43 -4.22 -13.19 -26.37
N PRO A 44 -3.57 -12.07 -26.72
CA PRO A 44 -4.18 -11.03 -27.55
C PRO A 44 -4.42 -11.45 -29.01
N ASP A 45 -3.72 -12.47 -29.51
CA ASP A 45 -3.83 -12.92 -30.91
C ASP A 45 -5.03 -13.86 -31.10
N THR A 46 -5.32 -14.70 -30.10
CA THR A 46 -6.48 -15.62 -30.12
C THR A 46 -7.70 -15.07 -29.37
N ASN A 47 -7.51 -14.07 -28.52
CA ASN A 47 -8.52 -13.54 -27.60
C ASN A 47 -9.06 -14.61 -26.63
N GLU A 48 -8.22 -15.58 -26.28
CA GLU A 48 -8.48 -16.63 -25.29
C GLU A 48 -7.77 -16.32 -23.96
N GLY A 49 -8.25 -16.92 -22.88
CA GLY A 49 -7.78 -16.69 -21.52
C GLY A 49 -8.23 -15.37 -20.89
N TYR A 50 -7.83 -15.13 -19.64
CA TYR A 50 -8.31 -13.95 -18.89
C TYR A 50 -7.32 -13.39 -17.86
N GLN A 51 -6.27 -14.12 -17.51
CA GLN A 51 -5.25 -13.65 -16.58
C GLN A 51 -4.06 -13.02 -17.30
N ARG A 52 -3.39 -12.06 -16.66
CA ARG A 52 -2.11 -11.56 -17.18
C ARG A 52 -1.01 -12.60 -16.98
N ALA A 53 0.00 -12.58 -17.85
CA ALA A 53 1.23 -13.33 -17.61
C ALA A 53 1.87 -12.96 -16.25
N PRO A 54 2.44 -13.93 -15.50
CA PRO A 54 3.16 -13.66 -14.27
C PRO A 54 4.32 -12.67 -14.47
N VAL A 55 4.46 -11.72 -13.56
CA VAL A 55 5.58 -10.77 -13.59
C VAL A 55 6.78 -11.39 -12.89
N THR A 56 7.89 -11.61 -13.60
CA THR A 56 9.12 -12.23 -13.05
C THR A 56 9.61 -11.57 -11.76
N ALA A 57 9.57 -10.23 -11.68
CA ALA A 57 9.96 -9.51 -10.48
C ALA A 57 9.09 -9.84 -9.25
N ARG A 58 7.79 -10.13 -9.45
CA ARG A 58 6.86 -10.51 -8.40
C ARG A 58 7.02 -11.97 -7.99
N VAL A 59 7.29 -12.86 -8.95
CA VAL A 59 7.65 -14.27 -8.71
C VAL A 59 8.89 -14.35 -7.82
N ARG A 60 9.99 -13.68 -8.20
CA ARG A 60 11.22 -13.61 -7.39
C ARG A 60 11.00 -13.00 -6.02
N LYS A 61 10.07 -12.05 -5.89
CA LYS A 61 9.72 -11.47 -4.59
C LYS A 61 8.98 -12.49 -3.71
N ALA A 62 8.13 -13.34 -4.27
CA ALA A 62 7.45 -14.42 -3.56
C ALA A 62 8.46 -15.50 -3.11
N ALA A 63 9.33 -15.95 -4.00
CA ALA A 63 10.39 -16.93 -3.67
C ALA A 63 11.26 -16.45 -2.50
N ARG A 64 11.81 -15.23 -2.58
CA ARG A 64 12.59 -14.63 -1.48
C ARG A 64 11.80 -14.44 -0.19
N TYR A 65 10.48 -14.25 -0.27
CA TYR A 65 9.68 -14.14 0.94
C TYR A 65 9.59 -15.47 1.68
N TYR A 66 9.39 -16.58 0.96
CA TYR A 66 9.40 -17.92 1.55
C TYR A 66 10.77 -18.28 2.09
N ASP A 67 11.82 -18.12 1.29
CA ASP A 67 13.15 -18.59 1.67
C ASP A 67 13.91 -17.60 2.57
N GLU A 68 14.28 -16.42 2.06
CA GLU A 68 15.13 -15.47 2.79
C GLU A 68 14.43 -14.91 4.04
N LYS A 69 13.14 -14.56 3.91
CA LYS A 69 12.37 -13.95 5.01
C LYS A 69 11.69 -14.98 5.91
N LYS A 70 11.83 -16.27 5.64
CA LYS A 70 11.15 -17.39 6.32
C LYS A 70 9.66 -17.09 6.54
N GLY A 71 9.06 -16.49 5.52
CA GLY A 71 7.71 -15.96 5.56
C GLY A 71 6.68 -17.07 5.42
N ARG A 72 5.55 -16.92 6.12
CA ARG A 72 4.40 -17.83 6.02
C ARG A 72 3.31 -17.15 5.21
N MET A 73 2.82 -17.79 4.16
CA MET A 73 1.68 -17.28 3.36
C MET A 73 0.43 -18.11 3.67
N PRO A 74 -0.38 -17.72 4.67
CA PRO A 74 -1.59 -18.47 5.02
C PRO A 74 -2.75 -18.28 4.04
N ASN A 75 -2.62 -17.35 3.09
CA ASN A 75 -3.67 -17.08 2.11
C ASN A 75 -3.61 -18.14 0.99
N PRO A 76 -4.70 -18.90 0.76
CA PRO A 76 -4.65 -20.03 -0.16
C PRO A 76 -4.40 -19.61 -1.60
N LEU A 77 -3.90 -20.54 -2.41
CA LEU A 77 -4.07 -20.48 -3.86
C LEU A 77 -5.54 -20.79 -4.17
N LEU A 78 -6.17 -19.96 -4.99
CA LEU A 78 -7.53 -20.23 -5.44
C LEU A 78 -7.43 -21.00 -6.76
N ILE A 79 -7.98 -22.20 -6.75
CA ILE A 79 -7.78 -23.21 -7.78
C ILE A 79 -9.15 -23.73 -8.21
N ASN A 80 -9.35 -23.95 -9.50
CA ASN A 80 -10.54 -24.58 -10.04
C ASN A 80 -10.19 -25.92 -10.71
N ILE A 81 -10.99 -26.95 -10.44
CA ILE A 81 -11.06 -28.13 -11.30
C ILE A 81 -12.26 -27.90 -12.20
N ARG A 82 -12.02 -27.70 -13.50
CA ARG A 82 -13.06 -27.22 -14.42
C ARG A 82 -14.14 -28.26 -14.64
N LYS A 83 -15.33 -27.79 -15.01
CA LYS A 83 -16.50 -28.63 -15.27
C LYS A 83 -16.23 -29.79 -16.23
N ASP A 84 -15.42 -29.57 -17.25
CA ASP A 84 -15.09 -30.59 -18.26
C ASP A 84 -14.18 -31.70 -17.72
N ASP A 85 -13.48 -31.46 -16.60
CA ASP A 85 -12.64 -32.44 -15.91
C ASP A 85 -13.41 -33.20 -14.81
N MET A 86 -14.63 -32.78 -14.47
CA MET A 86 -15.43 -33.34 -13.36
C MET A 86 -16.14 -34.66 -13.69
N ASP A 87 -15.66 -35.43 -14.67
CA ASP A 87 -16.20 -36.77 -14.92
C ASP A 87 -15.76 -37.74 -13.81
N GLY A 88 -16.60 -38.75 -13.52
CA GLY A 88 -16.35 -39.70 -12.44
C GLY A 88 -15.18 -40.67 -12.68
N GLU A 89 -14.54 -40.63 -13.85
CA GLU A 89 -13.32 -41.39 -14.12
C GLU A 89 -12.07 -40.57 -13.77
N ARG A 90 -12.16 -39.23 -13.83
CA ARG A 90 -11.06 -38.29 -13.57
C ARG A 90 -11.08 -37.67 -12.19
N VAL A 91 -12.26 -37.47 -11.61
CA VAL A 91 -12.42 -36.85 -10.28
C VAL A 91 -13.44 -37.63 -9.45
N VAL A 92 -13.01 -38.04 -8.27
CA VAL A 92 -13.85 -38.69 -7.26
C VAL A 92 -13.84 -37.86 -5.99
N ILE A 93 -15.03 -37.53 -5.49
CA ILE A 93 -15.19 -36.83 -4.21
C ILE A 93 -15.66 -37.84 -3.17
N VAL A 94 -14.88 -37.99 -2.11
CA VAL A 94 -15.19 -38.90 -1.01
C VAL A 94 -15.54 -38.07 0.22
N VAL A 95 -16.78 -38.23 0.70
CA VAL A 95 -17.28 -37.59 1.93
C VAL A 95 -17.24 -38.60 3.07
N ASP A 96 -16.72 -38.21 4.24
CA ASP A 96 -16.48 -39.17 5.33
C ASP A 96 -17.77 -39.60 6.06
N ASP A 97 -18.68 -38.66 6.37
CA ASP A 97 -19.82 -38.94 7.27
C ASP A 97 -21.21 -38.71 6.65
N ASP A 98 -21.40 -37.63 5.87
CA ASP A 98 -22.72 -37.17 5.42
C ASP A 98 -22.79 -36.98 3.89
N GLN A 99 -22.55 -38.08 3.17
CA GLN A 99 -22.63 -38.11 1.70
C GLN A 99 -24.00 -37.63 1.18
N ALA A 100 -25.09 -38.04 1.84
CA ALA A 100 -26.45 -37.67 1.42
C ALA A 100 -26.73 -36.18 1.62
N GLY A 101 -26.30 -35.59 2.74
CA GLY A 101 -26.43 -34.16 2.98
C GLY A 101 -25.60 -33.33 1.99
N TYR A 102 -24.38 -33.78 1.69
CA TYR A 102 -23.54 -33.19 0.66
C TYR A 102 -24.22 -33.19 -0.72
N GLU A 103 -24.72 -34.34 -1.17
CA GLU A 103 -25.39 -34.47 -2.48
C GLU A 103 -26.66 -33.62 -2.57
N ASN A 104 -27.48 -33.60 -1.51
CA ASN A 104 -28.68 -32.78 -1.46
C ASN A 104 -28.34 -31.28 -1.54
N ALA A 105 -27.32 -30.81 -0.81
CA ALA A 105 -26.89 -29.42 -0.86
C ALA A 105 -26.40 -29.01 -2.25
N VAL A 106 -25.72 -29.91 -2.97
CA VAL A 106 -25.31 -29.67 -4.35
C VAL A 106 -26.52 -29.54 -5.27
N LEU A 107 -27.46 -30.50 -5.21
CA LEU A 107 -28.60 -30.56 -6.12
C LEU A 107 -29.60 -29.41 -5.91
N GLU A 108 -29.81 -29.01 -4.66
CA GLU A 108 -30.80 -28.00 -4.30
C GLU A 108 -30.23 -26.57 -4.30
N GLY A 109 -28.94 -26.39 -4.61
CA GLY A 109 -28.29 -25.08 -4.45
C GLY A 109 -28.18 -24.65 -2.99
N GLY A 110 -28.12 -25.62 -2.08
CA GLY A 110 -28.07 -25.45 -0.63
C GLY A 110 -26.66 -25.19 -0.09
N ASN A 111 -26.51 -25.32 1.23
CA ASN A 111 -25.22 -25.18 1.90
C ASN A 111 -24.94 -26.42 2.77
N TRP A 112 -23.67 -26.83 2.83
CA TRP A 112 -23.23 -27.97 3.62
C TRP A 112 -21.75 -27.82 4.00
N ILE A 113 -21.33 -28.42 5.12
CA ILE A 113 -19.93 -28.46 5.55
C ILE A 113 -19.61 -29.82 6.17
N GLY A 114 -18.41 -30.33 5.91
CA GLY A 114 -17.90 -31.56 6.52
C GLY A 114 -16.45 -31.82 6.12
N THR A 115 -16.03 -33.07 6.19
CA THR A 115 -14.67 -33.49 5.81
C THR A 115 -14.71 -34.56 4.73
N GLY A 116 -13.60 -34.65 4.02
CA GLY A 116 -13.38 -35.69 3.06
C GLY A 116 -12.15 -35.43 2.23
N ARG A 117 -12.11 -36.02 1.04
CA ARG A 117 -11.00 -35.89 0.10
C ARG A 117 -11.48 -35.85 -1.33
N ILE A 118 -10.65 -35.24 -2.17
CA ILE A 118 -10.78 -35.29 -3.63
C ILE A 118 -9.66 -36.19 -4.13
N GLU A 119 -10.03 -37.17 -4.95
CA GLU A 119 -9.11 -38.03 -5.67
C GLU A 119 -9.19 -37.66 -7.16
N PHE A 120 -8.05 -37.46 -7.81
CA PHE A 120 -8.02 -37.14 -9.24
C PHE A 120 -6.87 -37.83 -9.97
N THR A 121 -6.99 -37.94 -11.29
CA THR A 121 -5.95 -38.53 -12.12
C THR A 121 -4.77 -37.59 -12.31
N ASP A 122 -3.56 -38.15 -12.36
CA ASP A 122 -2.30 -37.41 -12.53
C ASP A 122 -2.26 -36.47 -13.75
N ASP A 123 -3.03 -36.75 -14.81
CA ASP A 123 -3.14 -35.90 -16.00
C ASP A 123 -4.11 -34.70 -15.86
N LEU A 124 -4.68 -34.47 -14.68
CA LEU A 124 -5.62 -33.38 -14.43
C LEU A 124 -4.91 -32.06 -14.11
N SER A 125 -5.40 -30.98 -14.72
CA SER A 125 -4.90 -29.62 -14.49
C SER A 125 -5.64 -28.94 -13.34
N LEU A 126 -4.87 -28.33 -12.43
CA LEU A 126 -5.32 -27.46 -11.36
C LEU A 126 -5.25 -26.00 -11.83
N TRP A 127 -6.38 -25.42 -12.25
CA TRP A 127 -6.42 -24.07 -12.81
C TRP A 127 -6.34 -23.00 -11.72
N ILE A 128 -5.18 -22.37 -11.57
CA ILE A 128 -4.96 -21.30 -10.59
C ILE A 128 -5.57 -20.01 -11.13
N TYR A 129 -6.61 -19.50 -10.46
CA TYR A 129 -7.23 -18.23 -10.79
C TYR A 129 -6.90 -17.11 -9.81
N ASP A 130 -6.36 -17.38 -8.61
CA ASP A 130 -5.66 -16.39 -7.80
C ASP A 130 -4.41 -16.95 -7.14
N GLY A 131 -3.36 -16.13 -7.08
CA GLY A 131 -2.09 -16.50 -6.47
C GLY A 131 -1.00 -16.94 -7.45
N GLN A 132 -1.15 -16.69 -8.76
CA GLN A 132 -0.17 -17.06 -9.81
C GLN A 132 1.30 -16.70 -9.48
N HIS A 133 1.56 -15.55 -8.82
CA HIS A 133 2.93 -15.15 -8.44
C HIS A 133 3.45 -15.92 -7.23
N ARG A 134 2.56 -16.35 -6.33
CA ARG A 134 2.90 -17.23 -5.20
C ARG A 134 3.28 -18.60 -5.74
N ALA A 135 2.42 -19.17 -6.60
CA ALA A 135 2.64 -20.46 -7.24
C ALA A 135 3.95 -20.48 -8.06
N GLY A 136 4.17 -19.49 -8.92
CA GLY A 136 5.45 -19.38 -9.64
C GLY A 136 6.67 -19.18 -8.72
N GLY A 137 6.49 -18.59 -7.54
CA GLY A 137 7.55 -18.49 -6.53
C GLY A 137 7.88 -19.84 -5.88
N LEU A 138 6.87 -20.70 -5.67
CA LEU A 138 7.06 -22.08 -5.22
C LEU A 138 7.83 -22.88 -6.28
N ASN A 139 7.45 -22.79 -7.56
CA ASN A 139 8.15 -23.50 -8.65
C ASN A 139 9.62 -23.09 -8.76
N GLN A 140 9.90 -21.80 -8.55
CA GLN A 140 11.27 -21.33 -8.55
C GLN A 140 12.07 -22.00 -7.42
N LEU A 141 11.47 -22.12 -6.23
CA LEU A 141 12.13 -22.76 -5.08
C LEU A 141 12.29 -24.27 -5.27
N LEU A 142 11.29 -24.97 -5.80
CA LEU A 142 11.39 -26.41 -6.11
C LEU A 142 12.51 -26.70 -7.12
N GLY A 143 12.72 -25.82 -8.10
CA GLY A 143 13.84 -25.93 -9.04
C GLY A 143 15.22 -25.63 -8.44
N GLU A 144 15.27 -25.05 -7.24
CA GLU A 144 16.50 -24.64 -6.54
C GLU A 144 16.80 -25.49 -5.29
N GLN A 145 15.77 -26.08 -4.65
CA GLN A 145 15.79 -26.64 -3.30
C GLN A 145 14.86 -27.88 -3.20
N GLU A 146 15.45 -29.08 -3.10
CA GLU A 146 14.71 -30.36 -2.99
C GLU A 146 13.89 -30.46 -1.68
N ASP A 147 14.32 -29.81 -0.59
CA ASP A 147 13.62 -29.80 0.70
C ASP A 147 12.33 -28.96 0.70
N PHE A 148 11.97 -28.38 -0.45
CA PHE A 148 10.75 -27.62 -0.61
C PHE A 148 9.59 -28.44 -1.18
N GLU A 149 9.81 -29.69 -1.59
CA GLU A 149 8.80 -30.58 -2.18
C GLU A 149 7.58 -30.78 -1.27
N ASP A 150 7.81 -31.05 0.02
CA ASP A 150 6.75 -31.31 1.02
C ASP A 150 6.23 -30.04 1.72
N PHE A 151 6.62 -28.86 1.23
CA PHE A 151 6.20 -27.59 1.83
C PHE A 151 4.67 -27.45 1.76
N PRO A 152 3.97 -27.23 2.89
CA PRO A 152 2.52 -27.22 2.92
C PRO A 152 1.97 -25.93 2.30
N VAL A 153 1.32 -26.07 1.15
CA VAL A 153 0.66 -24.98 0.42
C VAL A 153 -0.82 -24.96 0.78
N PRO A 154 -1.34 -23.89 1.41
CA PRO A 154 -2.78 -23.74 1.58
C PRO A 154 -3.44 -23.56 0.22
N ILE A 155 -4.49 -24.34 -0.05
CA ILE A 155 -5.26 -24.30 -1.28
C ILE A 155 -6.77 -24.25 -1.01
N SER A 156 -7.47 -23.58 -1.91
CA SER A 156 -8.93 -23.52 -1.96
C SER A 156 -9.36 -24.01 -3.33
N LEU A 157 -9.79 -25.26 -3.42
CA LEU A 157 -10.30 -25.85 -4.65
C LEU A 157 -11.79 -25.56 -4.78
N THR A 158 -12.18 -24.97 -5.90
CA THR A 158 -13.57 -24.92 -6.37
C THR A 158 -13.75 -25.99 -7.44
N LEU A 159 -14.87 -26.71 -7.44
CA LEU A 159 -15.07 -27.83 -8.35
C LEU A 159 -16.23 -27.57 -9.30
N GLY A 160 -15.93 -27.66 -10.59
CA GLY A 160 -16.90 -27.69 -11.67
C GLY A 160 -17.35 -26.33 -12.17
N LEU A 161 -16.60 -25.25 -11.90
CA LEU A 161 -16.85 -23.98 -12.60
C LEU A 161 -16.45 -24.10 -14.07
N ASP A 162 -17.23 -23.50 -14.95
CA ASP A 162 -16.80 -23.25 -16.32
C ASP A 162 -15.86 -22.02 -16.39
N PRO A 163 -15.10 -21.83 -17.50
CA PRO A 163 -14.17 -20.70 -17.62
C PRO A 163 -14.82 -19.31 -17.45
N GLY A 164 -16.11 -19.17 -17.80
CA GLY A 164 -16.84 -17.91 -17.62
C GLY A 164 -17.22 -17.62 -16.17
N GLU A 165 -17.60 -18.66 -15.42
CA GLU A 165 -17.82 -18.59 -13.98
C GLU A 165 -16.51 -18.34 -13.21
N GLU A 166 -15.44 -19.05 -13.57
CA GLU A 166 -14.08 -18.87 -13.03
C GLU A 166 -13.58 -17.43 -13.23
N MET A 167 -13.77 -16.86 -14.43
CA MET A 167 -13.42 -15.46 -14.72
C MET A 167 -14.21 -14.46 -13.85
N ARG A 168 -15.48 -14.74 -13.55
CA ARG A 168 -16.29 -13.90 -12.66
C ARG A 168 -15.73 -13.92 -11.24
N GLU A 169 -15.45 -15.10 -10.70
CA GLU A 169 -14.83 -15.27 -9.38
C GLU A 169 -13.46 -14.57 -9.31
N PHE A 170 -12.62 -14.75 -10.33
CA PHE A 170 -11.34 -14.04 -10.46
C PHE A 170 -11.51 -12.52 -10.37
N TYR A 171 -12.47 -11.96 -11.11
CA TYR A 171 -12.76 -10.53 -11.12
C TYR A 171 -13.26 -10.05 -9.75
N GLU A 172 -14.18 -10.77 -9.13
CA GLU A 172 -14.76 -10.42 -7.83
C GLU A 172 -13.72 -10.46 -6.71
N VAL A 173 -12.89 -11.51 -6.65
CA VAL A 173 -11.82 -11.63 -5.66
C VAL A 173 -10.83 -10.46 -5.76
N ASN A 174 -10.39 -10.14 -6.99
CA ASN A 174 -9.40 -9.08 -7.21
C ASN A 174 -9.98 -7.68 -6.99
N THR A 175 -11.28 -7.48 -7.23
CA THR A 175 -11.94 -6.17 -7.09
C THR A 175 -12.38 -5.90 -5.64
N ASN A 176 -12.83 -6.93 -4.92
CA ASN A 176 -13.34 -6.80 -3.54
C ASN A 176 -12.26 -6.84 -2.46
N ALA A 177 -11.07 -7.39 -2.76
CA ALA A 177 -9.94 -7.38 -1.84
C ALA A 177 -9.39 -5.95 -1.66
N ALA A 178 -9.94 -5.22 -0.69
CA ALA A 178 -9.39 -3.94 -0.29
C ALA A 178 -7.98 -4.16 0.28
N SER A 179 -6.96 -3.73 -0.47
CA SER A 179 -5.60 -3.65 0.06
C SER A 179 -5.61 -2.88 1.40
N VAL A 180 -4.88 -3.39 2.39
CA VAL A 180 -4.67 -2.67 3.65
C VAL A 180 -4.16 -1.28 3.26
N LYS A 181 -4.91 -0.23 3.64
CA LYS A 181 -4.53 1.14 3.33
C LYS A 181 -3.08 1.32 3.76
N THR A 182 -2.22 1.76 2.84
CA THR A 182 -0.77 1.97 3.05
C THR A 182 -0.47 2.64 4.40
N ASP A 183 -1.34 3.56 4.78
CA ASP A 183 -1.37 4.30 6.04
C ASP A 183 -1.38 3.42 7.30
N LEU A 184 -2.27 2.42 7.36
CA LEU A 184 -2.35 1.47 8.46
C LEU A 184 -1.15 0.51 8.43
N ALA A 185 -0.73 0.08 7.24
CA ALA A 185 0.45 -0.76 7.11
C ALA A 185 1.71 -0.08 7.66
N TRP A 186 1.88 1.23 7.42
CA TRP A 186 3.01 2.00 7.95
C TRP A 186 2.94 2.19 9.46
N GLN A 187 1.75 2.46 10.02
CA GLN A 187 1.58 2.51 11.47
C GLN A 187 1.91 1.16 12.14
N LEU A 188 1.42 0.06 11.56
CA LEU A 188 1.73 -1.29 12.05
C LEU A 188 3.23 -1.59 11.95
N LEU A 189 3.88 -1.21 10.84
CA LEU A 189 5.33 -1.36 10.67
C LEU A 189 6.12 -0.58 11.72
N THR A 190 5.75 0.68 12.01
CA THR A 190 6.42 1.48 13.05
C THR A 190 6.27 0.82 14.42
N LYS A 191 5.05 0.41 14.79
CA LYS A 191 4.80 -0.26 16.07
C LYS A 191 5.57 -1.58 16.20
N MET A 192 5.65 -2.37 15.13
CA MET A 192 6.43 -3.62 15.12
C MET A 192 7.92 -3.35 15.23
N ALA A 193 8.42 -2.27 14.61
CA ALA A 193 9.83 -1.90 14.65
C ALA A 193 10.26 -1.39 16.04
N GLU A 194 9.37 -0.76 16.82
CA GLU A 194 9.67 -0.30 18.19
C GLU A 194 10.21 -1.43 19.07
N ASP A 195 9.66 -2.64 18.96
CA ASP A 195 10.03 -3.79 19.80
C ASP A 195 10.92 -4.83 19.09
N ASN A 196 11.25 -4.64 17.81
CA ASN A 196 11.99 -5.63 17.00
C ASN A 196 13.25 -5.03 16.33
N PRO A 197 14.46 -5.27 16.89
CA PRO A 197 15.73 -4.79 16.33
C PRO A 197 16.03 -5.31 14.92
N GLU A 198 15.76 -6.58 14.63
CA GLU A 198 16.00 -7.21 13.32
C GLU A 198 15.15 -6.54 12.23
N LEU A 199 13.88 -6.25 12.53
CA LEU A 199 12.99 -5.54 11.63
C LEU A 199 13.49 -4.11 11.35
N ARG A 200 14.07 -3.42 12.34
CA ARG A 200 14.68 -2.09 12.12
C ARG A 200 15.86 -2.18 11.16
N GLU A 201 16.74 -3.16 11.33
CA GLU A 201 17.88 -3.38 10.43
C GLU A 201 17.42 -3.69 9.00
N MET A 202 16.40 -4.55 8.85
CA MET A 202 15.79 -4.83 7.54
C MET A 202 15.19 -3.58 6.89
N LEU A 203 14.48 -2.74 7.65
CA LEU A 203 13.91 -1.50 7.13
C LEU A 203 14.99 -0.49 6.71
N ALA A 204 16.11 -0.42 7.44
CA ALA A 204 17.26 0.39 7.06
C ALA A 204 17.91 -0.12 5.77
N ALA A 205 18.09 -1.44 5.64
CA ALA A 205 18.61 -2.06 4.41
C ALA A 205 17.70 -1.82 3.19
N GLU A 206 16.38 -1.67 3.39
CA GLU A 206 15.41 -1.37 2.32
C GLU A 206 15.17 0.15 2.08
N ASP A 207 15.94 1.06 2.68
CA ASP A 207 15.77 2.54 2.62
C ASP A 207 14.34 2.99 3.05
N LYS A 208 13.78 2.31 4.05
CA LYS A 208 12.45 2.57 4.63
C LYS A 208 12.48 3.02 6.09
N ASP A 209 13.66 3.16 6.68
CA ASP A 209 13.84 3.64 8.06
C ASP A 209 13.19 5.02 8.28
N TRP A 210 13.19 5.86 7.26
CA TRP A 210 12.64 7.20 7.28
C TRP A 210 11.15 7.21 7.62
N ILE A 211 10.40 6.13 7.35
CA ILE A 211 8.98 6.01 7.71
C ILE A 211 8.85 6.04 9.24
N THR A 212 9.62 5.21 9.94
CA THR A 212 9.59 5.14 11.40
C THR A 212 10.04 6.46 12.04
N ARG A 213 11.10 7.05 11.49
CA ARG A 213 11.61 8.37 11.92
C ARG A 213 10.59 9.48 11.69
N ALA A 214 9.91 9.48 10.54
CA ALA A 214 8.88 10.48 10.24
C ALA A 214 7.71 10.41 11.22
N TYR A 215 7.23 9.22 11.56
CA TYR A 215 6.17 9.06 12.55
C TYR A 215 6.59 9.57 13.94
N ALA A 216 7.81 9.21 14.38
CA ALA A 216 8.35 9.72 15.64
C ALA A 216 8.42 11.26 15.67
N VAL A 217 8.82 11.89 14.56
CA VAL A 217 8.82 13.36 14.44
C VAL A 217 7.41 13.95 14.54
N VAL A 218 6.41 13.31 13.93
CA VAL A 218 5.02 13.77 14.02
C VAL A 218 4.49 13.65 15.45
N ASP A 219 4.83 12.56 16.15
CA ASP A 219 4.43 12.35 17.54
C ASP A 219 5.07 13.37 18.48
N GLU A 220 6.34 13.73 18.28
CA GLU A 220 6.96 14.83 19.02
C GLU A 220 6.37 16.20 18.66
N LEU A 221 6.07 16.43 17.37
CA LEU A 221 5.47 17.69 16.90
C LEU A 221 4.08 17.92 17.50
N GLU A 222 3.27 16.86 17.68
CA GLU A 222 1.93 16.94 18.27
C GLU A 222 1.97 17.32 19.76
N LYS A 223 3.09 17.07 20.46
CA LYS A 223 3.29 17.47 21.86
C LYS A 223 3.65 18.95 22.01
N LEU A 224 4.21 19.56 20.97
CA LEU A 224 4.62 20.95 20.98
C LEU A 224 3.41 21.87 20.82
N ASP A 225 3.44 23.01 21.50
CA ASP A 225 2.49 24.08 21.18
C ASP A 225 2.94 24.77 19.88
N GLY A 226 2.02 24.91 18.93
CA GLY A 226 2.36 25.47 17.63
C GLY A 226 1.36 25.13 16.53
N PRO A 227 1.73 25.40 15.26
CA PRO A 227 0.79 25.36 14.15
C PRO A 227 0.14 24.00 13.88
N TRP A 228 0.82 22.90 14.21
CA TRP A 228 0.39 21.54 13.88
C TRP A 228 -0.34 20.79 14.99
N LYS A 229 -0.38 21.35 16.21
CA LYS A 229 -1.05 20.71 17.35
C LYS A 229 -2.53 20.47 17.07
N GLY A 230 -2.96 19.22 17.15
CA GLY A 230 -4.35 18.82 16.91
C GLY A 230 -4.75 18.82 15.43
N ARG A 231 -3.79 18.87 14.49
CA ARG A 231 -4.06 18.94 13.05
C ARG A 231 -4.00 17.59 12.34
N PHE A 232 -3.50 16.55 12.99
CA PHE A 232 -3.30 15.23 12.39
C PHE A 232 -4.53 14.32 12.54
N GLN A 233 -4.97 13.74 11.42
CA GLN A 233 -5.97 12.68 11.43
C GLN A 233 -5.30 11.35 11.73
N GLU A 234 -5.71 10.71 12.82
CA GLU A 234 -5.32 9.33 13.13
C GLU A 234 -6.03 8.31 12.23
N ALA A 235 -5.39 7.15 12.04
CA ALA A 235 -5.99 6.06 11.29
C ALA A 235 -7.33 5.65 11.91
N ASN A 236 -8.29 5.28 11.05
CA ASN A 236 -9.65 4.88 11.43
C ASN A 236 -10.49 5.94 12.14
N ARG A 237 -9.99 7.17 12.35
CA ARG A 237 -10.83 8.30 12.76
C ARG A 237 -11.36 9.01 11.53
N ARG A 238 -12.69 9.09 11.39
CA ARG A 238 -13.28 9.96 10.35
C ARG A 238 -13.17 11.40 10.79
N LYS A 239 -12.78 12.28 9.87
CA LYS A 239 -12.82 13.72 10.07
C LYS A 239 -14.26 14.18 10.32
N THR A 240 -14.48 15.00 11.34
CA THR A 240 -15.75 15.66 11.62
C THR A 240 -15.63 17.15 11.37
N ARG A 241 -16.71 17.80 10.96
CA ARG A 241 -16.70 19.26 10.76
C ARG A 241 -16.40 19.95 12.09
N GLY A 242 -15.34 20.77 12.12
CA GLY A 242 -14.93 21.53 13.32
C GLY A 242 -13.96 20.82 14.25
N ASP A 243 -13.48 19.61 13.92
CA ASP A 243 -12.48 18.89 14.73
C ASP A 243 -11.06 19.49 14.64
N GLY A 244 -10.85 20.51 13.81
CA GLY A 244 -9.56 21.17 13.60
C GLY A 244 -8.56 20.37 12.77
N VAL A 245 -8.88 19.14 12.37
CA VAL A 245 -7.98 18.23 11.66
C VAL A 245 -7.86 18.64 10.20
N THR A 246 -6.62 18.78 9.71
CA THR A 246 -6.36 19.29 8.35
C THR A 246 -5.71 18.25 7.44
N ILE A 247 -4.93 17.33 7.98
CA ILE A 247 -4.16 16.37 7.18
C ILE A 247 -4.11 14.97 7.84
N PRO A 248 -4.19 13.88 7.05
CA PRO A 248 -3.82 12.56 7.53
C PRO A 248 -2.37 12.49 8.00
N LYS A 249 -2.14 11.93 9.20
CA LYS A 249 -0.80 11.68 9.75
C LYS A 249 0.18 11.01 8.76
N PRO A 250 -0.21 9.97 7.99
CA PRO A 250 0.66 9.35 6.99
C PRO A 250 1.05 10.29 5.85
N GLN A 251 0.14 11.17 5.44
CA GLN A 251 0.41 12.13 4.37
C GLN A 251 1.42 13.19 4.82
N PHE A 252 1.32 13.64 6.08
CA PHE A 252 2.32 14.51 6.68
C PHE A 252 3.66 13.79 6.85
N ALA A 253 3.68 12.58 7.41
CA ALA A 253 4.90 11.79 7.57
C ALA A 253 5.63 11.57 6.23
N ARG A 254 4.90 11.23 5.15
CA ARG A 254 5.47 11.12 3.79
C ARG A 254 6.11 12.42 3.30
N SER A 255 5.54 13.56 3.67
CA SER A 255 6.08 14.87 3.27
C SER A 255 7.40 15.23 3.94
N LEU A 256 7.78 14.55 5.03
CA LEU A 256 9.01 14.80 5.78
C LEU A 256 10.26 14.18 5.16
N LYS A 257 10.14 13.30 4.17
CA LYS A 257 11.32 12.67 3.52
C LYS A 257 12.42 13.68 3.11
N PRO A 258 12.15 14.77 2.36
CA PRO A 258 13.19 15.74 2.00
C PRO A 258 13.84 16.42 3.21
N VAL A 259 13.13 16.52 4.34
CA VAL A 259 13.62 17.11 5.59
C VAL A 259 14.53 16.11 6.32
N LEU A 260 14.10 14.85 6.43
CA LEU A 260 14.87 13.79 7.09
C LEU A 260 16.14 13.41 6.33
N ASP A 261 16.15 13.61 5.01
CA ASP A 261 17.29 13.37 4.14
C ASP A 261 18.36 14.48 4.23
N MET A 262 18.05 15.63 4.87
CA MET A 262 19.00 16.74 5.06
C MET A 262 20.23 16.28 5.87
N PRO A 263 21.47 16.66 5.48
CA PRO A 263 22.67 16.27 6.21
C PRO A 263 22.64 16.61 7.71
N SER A 264 22.07 17.77 8.06
CA SER A 264 21.91 18.23 9.44
C SER A 264 20.92 17.39 10.26
N PHE A 265 19.95 16.72 9.61
CA PHE A 265 18.90 15.95 10.28
C PHE A 265 19.02 14.45 10.10
N LYS A 266 19.95 13.94 9.27
CA LYS A 266 20.18 12.50 9.11
C LYS A 266 20.40 11.76 10.44
N ARG A 267 21.04 12.41 11.42
CA ARG A 267 21.32 11.84 12.75
C ARG A 267 20.62 12.56 13.91
N ALA A 268 19.78 13.55 13.60
CA ALA A 268 19.02 14.25 14.63
C ALA A 268 17.92 13.33 15.18
N ASP A 269 17.66 13.44 16.47
CA ASP A 269 16.53 12.76 17.10
C ASP A 269 15.19 13.40 16.68
N ALA A 270 14.11 12.69 16.94
CA ALA A 270 12.78 13.13 16.53
C ALA A 270 12.38 14.47 17.17
N ALA A 271 12.76 14.68 18.43
CA ALA A 271 12.44 15.91 19.18
C ALA A 271 13.13 17.14 18.58
N THR A 272 14.40 17.02 18.18
CA THR A 272 15.14 18.12 17.53
C THR A 272 14.51 18.47 16.18
N VAL A 273 14.19 17.47 15.36
CA VAL A 273 13.56 17.72 14.05
C VAL A 273 12.16 18.33 14.22
N ALA A 274 11.38 17.85 15.19
CA ALA A 274 10.07 18.41 15.52
C ALA A 274 10.17 19.87 15.98
N ALA A 275 11.15 20.22 16.83
CA ALA A 275 11.35 21.60 17.27
C ALA A 275 11.67 22.55 16.10
N VAL A 276 12.52 22.11 15.16
CA VAL A 276 12.84 22.90 13.97
C VAL A 276 11.63 23.04 13.04
N LEU A 277 10.88 21.95 12.82
CA LEU A 277 9.64 22.01 12.03
C LEU A 277 8.62 22.96 12.67
N ASN A 278 8.47 22.92 14.00
CA ASN A 278 7.55 23.80 14.72
C ASN A 278 7.95 25.27 14.55
N ALA A 279 9.24 25.59 14.69
CA ALA A 279 9.78 26.94 14.46
C ALA A 279 9.57 27.41 13.02
N TYR A 280 9.81 26.54 12.03
CA TYR A 280 9.60 26.84 10.62
C TYR A 280 8.14 27.22 10.33
N TRP A 281 7.19 26.37 10.75
CA TRP A 281 5.78 26.64 10.53
C TRP A 281 5.28 27.84 11.35
N ALA A 282 5.84 28.09 12.53
CA ALA A 282 5.53 29.26 13.31
C ALA A 282 6.01 30.55 12.63
N GLY A 283 7.18 30.53 11.97
CA GLY A 283 7.65 31.64 11.13
C GLY A 283 6.73 31.90 9.94
N ILE A 284 6.25 30.84 9.27
CA ILE A 284 5.24 30.98 8.19
C ILE A 284 3.96 31.63 8.74
N LYS A 285 3.51 31.22 9.93
CA LYS A 285 2.34 31.82 10.58
C LYS A 285 2.52 33.31 10.88
N GLN A 286 3.75 33.77 11.19
CA GLN A 286 4.02 35.19 11.42
C GLN A 286 3.82 36.04 10.16
N VAL A 287 4.18 35.52 8.98
CA VAL A 287 4.06 36.25 7.71
C VAL A 287 2.71 36.07 7.02
N MET A 288 1.99 34.98 7.32
CA MET A 288 0.69 34.67 6.73
C MET A 288 -0.19 33.92 7.76
N PRO A 289 -0.84 34.64 8.69
CA PRO A 289 -1.57 34.04 9.81
C PRO A 289 -2.92 33.42 9.43
N GLU A 290 -3.61 33.95 8.42
CA GLU A 290 -5.01 33.62 8.09
C GLU A 290 -5.22 32.11 7.80
N PRO A 291 -4.32 31.43 7.06
CA PRO A 291 -4.42 29.99 6.83
C PRO A 291 -4.24 29.10 8.07
N PHE A 292 -3.81 29.65 9.20
CA PHE A 292 -3.65 28.93 10.47
C PHE A 292 -4.83 29.14 11.41
N GLU A 293 -5.49 30.31 11.32
CA GLU A 293 -6.70 30.63 12.07
C GLU A 293 -7.89 29.84 11.52
N GLU A 294 -8.11 29.91 10.20
CA GLU A 294 -9.22 29.24 9.51
C GLU A 294 -8.72 28.06 8.66
N ALA A 295 -7.90 27.18 9.26
CA ALA A 295 -7.13 26.16 8.53
C ALA A 295 -7.96 25.19 7.65
N SER A 296 -9.27 25.04 7.90
CA SER A 296 -10.16 24.27 7.04
C SER A 296 -10.36 24.88 5.65
N ASP A 297 -10.25 26.20 5.54
CA ASP A 297 -10.59 26.98 4.35
C ASP A 297 -9.40 27.16 3.41
N PHE A 298 -8.21 26.74 3.85
CA PHE A 298 -6.96 26.83 3.10
C PHE A 298 -6.34 25.45 2.87
N VAL A 299 -5.47 25.34 1.86
CA VAL A 299 -4.71 24.12 1.55
C VAL A 299 -3.29 24.13 2.11
N LEU A 300 -2.91 25.20 2.82
CA LEU A 300 -1.58 25.38 3.42
C LEU A 300 -1.25 24.28 4.44
N GLN A 301 -2.14 24.03 5.40
CA GLN A 301 -1.99 22.94 6.38
C GLN A 301 -2.57 21.60 5.90
N LYS A 302 -2.74 21.43 4.59
CA LYS A 302 -3.17 20.18 3.95
C LYS A 302 -2.02 19.59 3.14
N GLY A 303 -2.27 18.47 2.46
CA GLY A 303 -1.25 17.76 1.68
C GLY A 303 -0.51 18.61 0.64
N ASN A 304 -1.17 19.59 0.02
CA ASN A 304 -0.51 20.43 -0.99
C ASN A 304 0.53 21.37 -0.35
N GLY A 305 0.13 22.13 0.68
CA GLY A 305 1.05 23.04 1.37
C GLY A 305 2.13 22.30 2.15
N ALA A 306 1.78 21.24 2.91
CA ALA A 306 2.76 20.48 3.68
C ALA A 306 3.87 19.88 2.79
N VAL A 307 3.50 19.24 1.67
CA VAL A 307 4.49 18.66 0.75
C VAL A 307 5.33 19.73 0.07
N ALA A 308 4.72 20.83 -0.37
CA ALA A 308 5.46 21.89 -1.05
C ALA A 308 6.44 22.59 -0.10
N LEU A 309 5.99 22.96 1.10
CA LEU A 309 6.81 23.71 2.07
C LEU A 309 7.91 22.85 2.70
N HIS A 310 7.67 21.55 2.96
CA HIS A 310 8.75 20.66 3.41
C HIS A 310 9.81 20.40 2.33
N ARG A 311 9.47 20.48 1.04
CA ARG A 311 10.48 20.44 -0.05
C ARG A 311 11.31 21.70 -0.14
N VAL A 312 10.75 22.83 0.28
CA VAL A 312 11.39 24.14 0.31
C VAL A 312 12.30 24.30 1.53
N LEU A 313 11.94 23.65 2.65
CA LEU A 313 12.63 23.77 3.93
C LEU A 313 14.17 23.59 3.87
N PRO A 314 14.77 22.68 3.09
CA PRO A 314 16.22 22.57 3.00
C PRO A 314 16.92 23.87 2.57
N GLN A 315 16.38 24.57 1.56
CA GLN A 315 16.92 25.88 1.13
C GLN A 315 16.78 26.91 2.25
N VAL A 316 15.60 26.96 2.89
CA VAL A 316 15.30 27.91 3.96
C VAL A 316 16.24 27.72 5.14
N VAL A 317 16.48 26.48 5.56
CA VAL A 317 17.41 26.17 6.66
C VAL A 317 18.82 26.65 6.34
N GLU A 318 19.30 26.47 5.11
CA GLU A 318 20.64 26.95 4.74
C GLU A 318 20.74 28.48 4.78
N VAL A 319 19.70 29.20 4.32
CA VAL A 319 19.66 30.67 4.42
C VAL A 319 19.62 31.15 5.88
N VAL A 320 18.78 30.53 6.72
CA VAL A 320 18.73 30.86 8.16
C VAL A 320 20.08 30.61 8.83
N ARG A 321 20.80 29.55 8.46
CA ARG A 321 22.12 29.27 9.02
C ARG A 321 23.17 30.25 8.53
N SER A 322 23.16 30.62 7.25
CA SER A 322 24.14 31.54 6.68
C SER A 322 23.99 32.96 7.24
N SER A 323 22.79 33.37 7.64
CA SER A 323 22.53 34.63 8.34
C SER A 323 22.80 34.59 9.86
N GLY A 324 23.26 33.45 10.39
CA GLY A 324 23.53 33.28 11.83
C GLY A 324 22.28 33.04 12.70
N GLY A 325 21.12 32.78 12.07
CA GLY A 325 19.87 32.46 12.74
C GLY A 325 19.87 31.10 13.43
N ARG A 326 18.98 30.94 14.41
CA ARG A 326 18.82 29.69 15.17
C ARG A 326 17.64 28.89 14.60
N LEU A 327 17.87 27.62 14.27
CA LEU A 327 16.84 26.74 13.67
C LEU A 327 15.67 26.41 14.59
N GLY A 328 15.80 26.64 15.90
CA GLY A 328 14.71 26.47 16.86
C GLY A 328 13.85 27.73 17.07
N GLN A 329 14.11 28.80 16.31
CA GLN A 329 13.47 30.10 16.49
C GLN A 329 12.69 30.52 15.23
N PRO A 330 11.44 30.99 15.37
CA PRO A 330 10.59 31.31 14.22
C PRO A 330 11.02 32.56 13.46
N GLU A 331 11.76 33.49 14.08
CA GLU A 331 12.06 34.81 13.51
C GLU A 331 12.88 34.72 12.21
N GLY A 332 13.92 33.87 12.20
CA GLY A 332 14.73 33.67 11.00
C GLY A 332 13.92 33.03 9.86
N TYR A 333 12.96 32.16 10.18
CA TYR A 333 12.06 31.59 9.19
C TYR A 333 11.07 32.63 8.65
N ALA A 334 10.54 33.50 9.50
CA ALA A 334 9.65 34.58 9.08
C ALA A 334 10.36 35.54 8.12
N GLU A 335 11.61 35.90 8.41
CA GLU A 335 12.43 36.73 7.53
C GLU A 335 12.62 36.08 6.15
N VAL A 336 13.07 34.83 6.10
CA VAL A 336 13.30 34.14 4.82
C VAL A 336 12.00 33.94 4.03
N MET A 337 10.88 33.71 4.73
CA MET A 337 9.58 33.45 4.12
C MET A 337 8.74 34.72 3.88
N SER A 338 9.31 35.93 4.01
CA SER A 338 8.58 37.21 3.90
C SER A 338 7.89 37.42 2.54
N GLU A 339 8.40 36.79 1.49
CA GLU A 339 7.85 36.83 0.13
C GLU A 339 6.79 35.74 -0.13
N LEU A 340 6.54 34.83 0.81
CA LEU A 340 5.50 33.81 0.65
C LEU A 340 4.10 34.42 0.41
N PRO A 341 3.69 35.52 1.08
CA PRO A 341 2.41 36.19 0.81
C PRO A 341 2.35 36.89 -0.55
N THR A 342 3.47 37.09 -1.26
CA THR A 342 3.46 37.73 -2.59
C THR A 342 3.19 36.74 -3.71
N LEU A 343 3.07 35.44 -3.41
CA LEU A 343 2.62 34.43 -4.36
C LEU A 343 1.25 34.78 -4.92
N GLU A 344 1.13 34.73 -6.24
CA GLU A 344 -0.11 34.99 -6.95
C GLU A 344 -0.32 34.02 -8.11
N GLY A 345 -1.56 33.89 -8.56
CA GLY A 345 -1.89 33.20 -9.79
C GLY A 345 -3.35 33.35 -10.17
N GLU A 346 -3.70 32.88 -11.36
CA GLU A 346 -5.06 32.94 -11.87
C GLU A 346 -5.87 31.74 -11.33
N SER A 347 -7.06 32.03 -10.80
CA SER A 347 -8.06 31.03 -10.42
C SER A 347 -9.39 31.37 -11.07
N VAL A 348 -10.22 30.36 -11.31
CA VAL A 348 -11.60 30.53 -11.78
C VAL A 348 -12.50 30.36 -10.58
N ASP A 349 -13.34 31.35 -10.29
CA ASP A 349 -14.33 31.25 -9.23
C ASP A 349 -15.54 30.38 -9.64
N ASN A 350 -16.47 30.18 -8.71
CA ASN A 350 -17.65 29.35 -8.94
C ASN A 350 -18.58 29.91 -10.04
N ASP A 351 -18.46 31.20 -10.36
CA ASP A 351 -19.24 31.87 -11.40
C ASP A 351 -18.52 31.86 -12.76
N GLY A 352 -17.38 31.16 -12.86
CA GLY A 352 -16.60 31.03 -14.08
C GLY A 352 -15.71 32.24 -14.39
N GLN A 353 -15.61 33.22 -13.48
CA GLN A 353 -14.77 34.40 -13.67
C GLN A 353 -13.33 34.13 -13.26
N ARG A 354 -12.41 34.61 -14.10
CA ARG A 354 -10.97 34.56 -13.84
C ARG A 354 -10.57 35.71 -12.93
N ALA A 355 -9.96 35.39 -11.80
CA ALA A 355 -9.42 36.37 -10.86
C ALA A 355 -8.00 35.99 -10.46
N ILE A 356 -7.13 37.00 -10.36
CA ILE A 356 -5.80 36.85 -9.75
C ILE A 356 -6.00 36.77 -8.23
N ARG A 357 -5.44 35.74 -7.62
CA ARG A 357 -5.46 35.52 -6.17
C ARG A 357 -4.04 35.57 -5.64
N SER A 358 -3.82 36.33 -4.58
CA SER A 358 -2.51 36.47 -3.93
C SER A 358 -2.61 36.26 -2.41
N GLY A 359 -1.47 36.20 -1.71
CA GLY A 359 -1.45 36.08 -0.26
C GLY A 359 -2.19 34.85 0.26
N ALA A 360 -2.99 35.01 1.30
CA ALA A 360 -3.81 33.94 1.84
C ALA A 360 -4.80 33.37 0.79
N ASP A 361 -5.36 34.21 -0.08
CA ASP A 361 -6.31 33.80 -1.11
C ASP A 361 -5.71 32.85 -2.15
N PHE A 362 -4.40 32.94 -2.42
CA PHE A 362 -3.69 31.95 -3.23
C PHE A 362 -3.85 30.53 -2.66
N TRP A 363 -3.88 30.41 -1.33
CA TRP A 363 -3.97 29.16 -0.59
C TRP A 363 -5.40 28.71 -0.28
N ARG A 364 -6.43 29.48 -0.65
CA ARG A 364 -7.82 29.13 -0.36
C ARG A 364 -8.23 27.82 -1.07
N VAL A 365 -9.08 27.03 -0.44
CA VAL A 365 -9.65 25.83 -1.07
C VAL A 365 -10.40 26.22 -2.33
N GLY A 366 -10.10 25.54 -3.44
CA GLY A 366 -10.62 25.87 -4.76
C GLY A 366 -9.86 26.97 -5.50
N SER A 367 -8.86 27.59 -4.86
CA SER A 367 -8.00 28.61 -5.48
C SER A 367 -6.74 28.02 -6.12
N VAL A 368 -5.80 28.87 -6.50
CA VAL A 368 -4.56 28.58 -7.25
C VAL A 368 -3.79 27.38 -6.67
N ALA A 369 -3.48 27.40 -5.36
CA ALA A 369 -2.74 26.32 -4.71
C ALA A 369 -3.46 24.96 -4.72
N SER A 370 -4.80 24.95 -4.86
CA SER A 370 -5.58 23.71 -4.97
C SER A 370 -5.35 23.00 -6.30
N GLY A 371 -5.05 23.76 -7.37
CA GLY A 371 -4.72 23.23 -8.69
C GLY A 371 -3.40 22.43 -8.73
N PHE A 372 -2.49 22.67 -7.80
CA PHE A 372 -1.24 21.94 -7.65
C PHE A 372 -1.42 20.59 -6.94
N SER A 373 -2.38 19.79 -7.40
CA SER A 373 -2.64 18.44 -6.90
C SER A 373 -1.71 17.39 -7.53
N GLY A 374 -1.58 16.23 -6.88
CA GLY A 374 -0.65 15.17 -7.27
C GLY A 374 0.83 15.54 -7.06
N ASP A 375 1.72 14.58 -7.29
CA ASP A 375 3.15 14.77 -6.99
C ASP A 375 3.85 15.76 -7.93
N ALA A 376 3.46 15.77 -9.21
CA ALA A 376 3.96 16.73 -10.19
C ALA A 376 3.49 18.16 -9.88
N GLY A 377 2.21 18.34 -9.53
CA GLY A 377 1.65 19.63 -9.11
C GLY A 377 2.37 20.17 -7.86
N ARG A 378 2.47 19.36 -6.81
CA ARG A 378 3.19 19.74 -5.57
C ARG A 378 4.66 20.08 -5.82
N ARG A 379 5.32 19.42 -6.79
CA ARG A 379 6.69 19.77 -7.22
C ARG A 379 6.77 21.14 -7.89
N ARG A 380 5.81 21.46 -8.77
CA ARG A 380 5.75 22.77 -9.41
C ARG A 380 5.50 23.86 -8.38
N LEU A 381 4.62 23.62 -7.41
CA LEU A 381 4.37 24.55 -6.31
C LEU A 381 5.63 24.79 -5.47
N SER A 382 6.39 23.75 -5.12
CA SER A 382 7.66 23.94 -4.40
C SER A 382 8.67 24.76 -5.20
N LEU A 383 8.79 24.54 -6.52
CA LEU A 383 9.70 25.31 -7.37
C LEU A 383 9.27 26.78 -7.48
N LEU A 384 7.96 27.04 -7.58
CA LEU A 384 7.41 28.40 -7.57
C LEU A 384 7.77 29.11 -6.25
N ILE A 385 7.60 28.45 -5.10
CA ILE A 385 7.97 29.01 -3.80
C ILE A 385 9.49 29.29 -3.77
N GLN A 386 10.33 28.31 -4.13
CA GLN A 386 11.79 28.46 -4.13
C GLN A 386 12.28 29.64 -4.97
N SER A 387 11.63 29.92 -6.10
CA SER A 387 11.97 31.05 -6.98
C SER A 387 11.74 32.44 -6.35
N ARG A 388 10.99 32.50 -5.25
CA ARG A 388 10.70 33.73 -4.50
C ARG A 388 11.51 33.86 -3.21
N LEU A 389 12.27 32.83 -2.85
CA LEU A 389 13.06 32.82 -1.62
C LEU A 389 14.53 33.16 -1.92
N PRO A 390 15.23 33.78 -0.96
CA PRO A 390 16.66 34.04 -1.08
C PRO A 390 17.47 32.77 -1.39
N SER A 391 18.53 32.91 -2.18
CA SER A 391 19.50 31.83 -2.41
C SER A 391 20.69 31.96 -1.44
N PRO A 392 21.23 30.86 -0.89
CA PRO A 392 22.42 30.91 -0.03
C PRO A 392 23.60 31.67 -0.67
N ALA A 393 23.71 31.65 -2.01
CA ALA A 393 24.79 32.29 -2.76
C ALA A 393 24.74 33.83 -2.79
N GLU A 394 23.60 34.46 -2.46
CA GLU A 394 23.47 35.93 -2.48
C GLU A 394 24.12 36.63 -1.28
N SER A 395 24.65 35.86 -0.32
CA SER A 395 25.23 36.36 0.93
C SER A 395 26.77 36.24 1.04
N ILE A 396 27.45 35.72 0.02
CA ILE A 396 28.93 35.76 -0.02
C ILE A 396 29.37 37.13 -0.54
N GLN A 397 29.41 38.13 0.35
CA GLN A 397 30.30 39.28 0.15
C GLN A 397 31.73 38.80 0.39
N LEU A 398 32.51 38.68 -0.69
CA LEU A 398 33.97 38.49 -0.61
C LEU A 398 34.66 39.74 -0.06
#